data_AF-A0A3R6UZ35-F1
#
_entry.id   AF-A0A3R6UZ35-F1
#
_cell.length_a   1.000
_cell.length_b   1.000
_cell.length_c   1.000
_cell.angle_alpha   90.00
_cell.angle_beta   90.00
_cell.angle_gamma   90.00
#
_symmetry.space_group_name_H-M   'P 1'
#
loop_
_entity.id
_entity.type
_entity.pdbx_description
1 polymer ?
#
loop_
_entity_poly.entity_id
_entity_poly.type
_entity_poly.pdbx_seq_one_letter_code
_entity_poly.pdbx_strand_id
1 'polypeptide(L)'
;MRYHNITKDDMLNGDGLRVVLWVAGCCHGCKGCHNPVTWDIEGGLPFDREAKAELFAELEKPYISGVTLSGGDPLHPGNREEIGRLMEEIRERFPDKTIWLYTGYDWEQVRELPYLAFADVLVDGRFVEELKNEDLYWRGSSNQRVIDVKKSLESGEVVLHCQ
;
A
#
# COMPACT_ATOMS: atom_id res chain seq x y z
N MET A 1 10.75 -6.76 -8.09
CA MET A 1 10.02 -5.50 -8.29
C MET A 1 11.01 -4.34 -8.19
N ARG A 2 10.58 -3.11 -8.47
CA ARG A 2 11.41 -1.90 -8.32
C ARG A 2 10.74 -0.90 -7.40
N TYR A 3 11.52 0.01 -6.84
CA TYR A 3 11.05 1.00 -5.87
C TYR A 3 11.75 2.35 -6.05
N HIS A 4 11.07 3.43 -5.68
CA HIS A 4 11.61 4.79 -5.71
C HIS A 4 12.17 5.22 -4.37
N ASN A 5 11.57 4.78 -3.26
CA ASN A 5 12.00 5.19 -1.94
C ASN A 5 11.50 4.26 -0.83
N ILE A 6 12.19 4.27 0.30
CA ILE A 6 11.70 3.75 1.59
C ILE A 6 11.64 4.94 2.55
N THR A 7 10.45 5.48 2.81
CA THR A 7 10.28 6.56 3.80
C THR A 7 10.24 5.96 5.19
N LYS A 8 10.98 6.57 6.12
CA LYS A 8 11.07 6.20 7.53
C LYS A 8 10.28 7.20 8.36
N ASP A 9 9.75 6.75 9.49
CA ASP A 9 9.07 7.61 10.46
C ASP A 9 7.91 8.43 9.84
N ASP A 10 7.11 7.81 8.96
CA ASP A 10 6.02 8.47 8.23
C ASP A 10 4.71 8.49 9.03
N MET A 11 4.02 9.63 9.07
CA MET A 11 2.72 9.79 9.72
C MET A 11 1.60 10.15 8.73
N LEU A 12 1.87 10.13 7.43
CA LEU A 12 0.98 10.63 6.39
C LEU A 12 0.31 9.51 5.57
N ASN A 13 0.81 8.28 5.68
CA ASN A 13 0.39 7.14 4.85
C ASN A 13 -0.21 6.00 5.68
N GLY A 14 -0.92 6.33 6.76
CA GLY A 14 -1.71 5.41 7.57
C GLY A 14 -1.52 5.62 9.07
N ASP A 15 -2.22 4.82 9.86
CA ASP A 15 -2.23 4.97 11.31
C ASP A 15 -0.87 4.67 11.95
N GLY A 16 -0.50 5.51 12.91
CA GLY A 16 0.74 5.42 13.66
C GLY A 16 1.97 5.85 12.87
N LEU A 17 3.16 5.57 13.40
CA LEU A 17 4.42 5.88 12.73
C LEU A 17 4.82 4.71 11.82
N ARG A 18 5.04 4.95 10.53
CA ARG A 18 5.11 3.89 9.52
C ARG A 18 6.41 3.94 8.72
N VAL A 19 6.72 2.80 8.11
CA VAL A 19 7.72 2.70 7.05
C VAL A 19 6.97 2.56 5.74
N VAL A 20 7.25 3.41 4.75
CA VAL A 20 6.53 3.40 3.47
C VAL A 20 7.44 2.92 2.35
N LEU A 21 7.08 1.82 1.71
CA LEU A 21 7.74 1.36 0.49
C LEU A 21 7.01 1.94 -0.73
N TRP A 22 7.69 2.79 -1.48
CA TRP A 22 7.16 3.42 -2.70
C TRP A 22 7.61 2.61 -3.92
N VAL A 23 6.77 1.69 -4.40
CA VAL A 23 7.10 0.84 -5.55
C VAL A 23 7.04 1.62 -6.87
N ALA A 24 7.74 1.12 -7.88
CA ALA A 24 7.60 1.58 -9.27
C ALA A 24 6.56 0.74 -10.02
N GLY A 25 5.98 1.30 -11.08
CA GLY A 25 4.98 0.67 -11.94
C GLY A 25 3.54 1.01 -11.57
N CYS A 26 2.86 1.73 -12.47
CA CYS A 26 1.42 1.98 -12.40
C CYS A 26 0.88 2.27 -13.80
N CYS A 27 -0.17 1.55 -14.21
CA CYS A 27 -0.80 1.71 -15.52
C CYS A 27 -2.11 2.50 -15.48
N HIS A 28 -2.53 3.01 -14.32
CA HIS A 28 -3.80 3.73 -14.17
C HIS A 28 -3.78 5.12 -14.83
N GLY A 29 -2.61 5.79 -14.84
CA GLY A 29 -2.43 7.07 -15.52
C GLY A 29 -3.35 8.18 -15.02
N CYS A 30 -3.66 8.22 -13.72
CA CYS A 30 -4.64 9.15 -13.16
C CYS A 30 -4.23 10.60 -13.43
N LYS A 31 -5.17 11.42 -13.93
CA LYS A 31 -4.98 12.86 -14.09
C LYS A 31 -4.73 13.49 -12.71
N GLY A 32 -3.72 14.35 -12.61
CA GLY A 32 -3.33 14.97 -11.33
C GLY A 32 -2.73 14.00 -10.31
N CYS A 33 -2.25 12.82 -10.71
CA CYS A 33 -1.57 11.87 -9.82
C CYS A 33 -0.47 12.56 -9.01
N HIS A 34 -0.39 12.27 -7.71
CA HIS A 34 0.64 12.83 -6.82
C HIS A 34 2.05 12.31 -7.15
N ASN A 35 2.17 11.08 -7.65
CA ASN A 35 3.44 10.40 -7.87
C ASN A 35 3.61 9.90 -9.32
N PRO A 36 3.49 10.74 -10.36
CA PRO A 36 3.54 10.28 -11.75
C PRO A 36 4.91 9.72 -12.13
N VAL A 37 5.97 10.09 -11.40
CA VAL A 37 7.33 9.54 -11.55
C VAL A 37 7.39 8.03 -11.31
N THR A 38 6.42 7.48 -10.58
CA THR A 38 6.36 6.05 -10.23
C THR A 38 5.65 5.19 -11.27
N TRP A 39 5.16 5.77 -12.38
CA TRP A 39 4.38 5.02 -13.36
C TRP A 39 5.20 4.01 -14.16
N ASP A 40 6.44 4.34 -14.48
CA ASP A 40 7.33 3.45 -15.22
C ASP A 40 7.70 2.24 -14.35
N ILE A 41 7.36 1.04 -14.82
CA ILE A 41 7.67 -0.22 -14.12
C ILE A 41 9.18 -0.47 -14.05
N GLU A 42 9.95 0.10 -14.98
CA GLU A 42 11.42 0.05 -14.97
C GLU A 42 12.05 1.25 -14.25
N GLY A 43 11.23 2.13 -13.69
CA GLY A 43 11.65 3.28 -12.90
C GLY A 43 12.30 2.91 -11.56
N GLY A 44 12.93 3.89 -10.91
CA GLY A 44 13.53 3.70 -9.59
C GLY A 44 14.71 2.72 -9.56
N LEU A 45 14.88 2.03 -8.44
CA LEU A 45 15.94 1.06 -8.16
C LEU A 45 15.36 -0.36 -8.05
N PRO A 46 16.14 -1.41 -8.36
CA PRO A 46 15.75 -2.78 -8.00
C PRO A 46 15.49 -2.91 -6.49
N PHE A 47 14.40 -3.58 -6.11
CA PHE A 47 14.19 -3.95 -4.71
C PHE A 47 14.97 -5.24 -4.42
N ASP A 48 16.22 -5.08 -4.00
CA ASP A 48 17.17 -6.17 -3.77
C ASP A 48 17.24 -6.59 -2.29
N ARG A 49 18.27 -7.38 -1.93
CA ARG A 49 18.44 -7.91 -0.57
C ARG A 49 18.74 -6.78 0.42
N GLU A 50 19.51 -5.80 0.00
CA GLU A 50 19.93 -4.64 0.76
C GLU A 50 18.73 -3.73 1.05
N ALA A 51 17.91 -3.43 0.02
CA ALA A 51 16.68 -2.67 0.20
C ALA A 51 15.68 -3.38 1.12
N LYS A 52 15.54 -4.71 0.99
CA LYS A 52 14.71 -5.50 1.92
C LYS A 52 15.26 -5.46 3.34
N ALA A 53 16.58 -5.59 3.53
CA ALA A 53 17.20 -5.51 4.84
C ALA A 53 16.98 -4.12 5.49
N GLU A 54 17.05 -3.04 4.71
CA GLU A 54 16.72 -1.70 5.17
C GLU A 54 15.27 -1.61 5.64
N LEU A 55 14.30 -2.05 4.83
CA LEU A 55 12.89 -2.04 5.18
C LEU A 55 12.64 -2.80 6.51
N PHE A 56 13.26 -3.97 6.66
CA PHE A 56 13.05 -4.82 7.83
C PHE A 56 13.72 -4.26 9.09
N ALA A 57 14.89 -3.64 8.97
CA ALA A 57 15.56 -2.97 10.10
C ALA A 57 14.71 -1.81 10.64
N GLU A 58 13.96 -1.12 9.77
CA GLU A 58 13.03 -0.09 10.18
C GLU A 58 11.78 -0.68 10.87
N LEU A 59 11.25 -1.80 10.37
CA LEU A 59 10.11 -2.50 10.98
C LEU A 59 10.44 -3.13 12.34
N GLU A 60 11.70 -3.48 12.62
CA GLU A 60 12.14 -3.98 13.93
C GLU A 60 12.01 -2.94 15.05
N LYS A 61 11.93 -1.65 14.70
CA LYS A 61 11.84 -0.60 15.70
C LYS A 61 10.52 -0.71 16.47
N PRO A 62 10.53 -0.69 17.81
CA PRO A 62 9.35 -0.97 18.61
C PRO A 62 8.26 0.09 18.43
N TYR A 63 8.65 1.34 18.15
CA TYR A 63 7.74 2.47 17.99
C TYR A 63 7.09 2.56 16.60
N ILE A 64 7.57 1.78 15.61
CA ILE A 64 6.97 1.72 14.27
C ILE A 64 5.71 0.86 14.33
N SER A 65 4.60 1.36 13.83
CA SER A 65 3.29 0.68 13.84
C SER A 65 3.15 -0.33 12.69
N GLY A 66 3.92 -0.16 11.61
CA GLY A 66 4.00 -1.13 10.53
C GLY A 66 4.43 -0.54 9.20
N VAL A 67 4.04 -1.21 8.11
CA VAL A 67 4.44 -0.87 6.74
C VAL A 67 3.27 -0.34 5.92
N THR A 68 3.52 0.65 5.08
CA THR A 68 2.62 1.02 3.99
C THR A 68 3.26 0.70 2.65
N LEU A 69 2.55 -0.05 1.83
CA LEU A 69 2.93 -0.35 0.44
C LEU A 69 2.17 0.63 -0.46
N SER A 70 2.90 1.53 -1.11
CA SER A 70 2.38 2.61 -1.96
C SER A 70 3.35 2.87 -3.12
N GLY A 71 3.36 4.07 -3.73
CA GLY A 71 4.18 4.40 -4.89
C GLY A 71 3.36 4.50 -6.16
N GLY A 72 3.71 3.68 -7.14
CA GLY A 72 2.89 3.43 -8.32
C GLY A 72 1.66 2.62 -7.91
N ASP A 73 1.66 1.34 -8.21
CA ASP A 73 0.65 0.41 -7.74
C ASP A 73 1.30 -0.90 -7.25
N PRO A 74 1.31 -1.16 -5.93
CA PRO A 74 1.71 -2.45 -5.36
C PRO A 74 1.04 -3.67 -6.00
N LEU A 75 -0.21 -3.53 -6.47
CA LEU A 75 -0.97 -4.59 -7.14
C LEU A 75 -0.87 -4.54 -8.67
N HIS A 76 -0.02 -3.69 -9.24
CA HIS A 76 0.35 -3.77 -10.66
C HIS A 76 0.74 -5.22 -11.02
N PRO A 77 0.35 -5.76 -12.19
CA PRO A 77 0.67 -7.14 -12.58
C PRO A 77 2.15 -7.53 -12.44
N GLY A 78 3.07 -6.60 -12.69
CA GLY A 78 4.51 -6.81 -12.52
C GLY A 78 5.01 -6.83 -11.06
N ASN A 79 4.21 -6.38 -10.09
CA ASN A 79 4.59 -6.25 -8.68
C ASN A 79 3.87 -7.25 -7.77
N ARG A 80 2.60 -7.55 -8.07
CA ARG A 80 1.65 -8.15 -7.12
C ARG A 80 2.11 -9.48 -6.49
N GLU A 81 2.81 -10.32 -7.24
CA GLU A 81 3.33 -11.60 -6.74
C GLU A 81 4.46 -11.42 -5.73
N GLU A 82 5.33 -10.44 -5.96
CA GLU A 82 6.45 -10.15 -5.07
C GLU A 82 6.00 -9.37 -3.84
N ILE A 83 5.03 -8.46 -4.03
CA ILE A 83 4.34 -7.78 -2.93
C ILE A 83 3.60 -8.79 -2.04
N GLY A 84 2.91 -9.78 -2.63
CA GLY A 84 2.27 -10.85 -1.87
C GLY A 84 3.24 -11.61 -0.98
N ARG A 85 4.38 -12.05 -1.54
CA ARG A 85 5.45 -12.71 -0.77
C ARG A 85 6.04 -11.81 0.32
N LEU A 86 6.21 -10.53 0.04
CA LEU A 86 6.72 -9.57 1.03
C LEU A 86 5.74 -9.39 2.19
N MET A 87 4.44 -9.30 1.92
CA MET A 87 3.41 -9.17 2.97
C MET A 87 3.34 -10.42 3.85
N GLU A 88 3.44 -11.60 3.26
CA GLU A 88 3.54 -12.87 3.98
C GLU A 88 4.76 -12.88 4.92
N GLU A 89 5.96 -12.58 4.40
CA GLU A 89 7.20 -12.54 5.18
C GLU A 89 7.14 -11.49 6.32
N ILE A 90 6.52 -10.33 6.07
CA ILE A 90 6.32 -9.30 7.10
C ILE A 90 5.35 -9.81 8.17
N ARG A 91 4.26 -10.47 7.80
CA ARG A 91 3.30 -11.01 8.76
C ARG A 91 3.92 -12.10 9.65
N GLU A 92 4.75 -12.96 9.07
CA GLU A 92 5.46 -14.01 9.81
C GLU A 92 6.47 -13.44 10.81
N ARG A 93 7.27 -12.45 10.41
CA ARG A 93 8.34 -11.89 11.24
C ARG A 93 7.84 -10.84 12.24
N PHE A 94 6.79 -10.11 11.89
CA PHE A 94 6.28 -8.97 12.63
C PHE A 94 4.76 -9.07 12.83
N PRO A 95 4.27 -10.08 13.57
CA PRO A 95 2.83 -10.38 13.66
C PRO A 95 2.00 -9.21 14.17
N ASP A 96 2.57 -8.37 15.04
CA ASP A 96 1.90 -7.22 15.66
C ASP A 96 1.95 -5.94 14.80
N LYS A 97 2.70 -5.93 13.69
CA LYS A 97 2.79 -4.77 12.81
C LYS A 97 1.67 -4.80 11.79
N THR A 98 1.12 -3.62 11.49
CA THR A 98 0.05 -3.49 10.49
C THR A 98 0.59 -3.33 9.08
N ILE A 99 -0.08 -3.92 8.10
CA ILE A 99 0.23 -3.80 6.68
C ILE A 99 -0.87 -2.99 6.00
N TRP A 100 -0.51 -1.84 5.45
CA TRP A 100 -1.39 -0.99 4.65
C TRP A 100 -1.03 -1.12 3.17
N LEU A 101 -2.04 -1.22 2.33
CA LEU A 101 -1.89 -1.43 0.89
C LEU A 101 -2.68 -0.38 0.12
N TYR A 102 -1.99 0.45 -0.66
CA TYR A 102 -2.63 1.36 -1.61
C TYR A 102 -2.72 0.71 -2.98
N THR A 103 -3.80 0.96 -3.71
CA THR A 103 -3.95 0.50 -5.09
C THR A 103 -4.97 1.33 -5.85
N GLY A 104 -4.83 1.41 -7.18
CA GLY A 104 -5.82 2.01 -8.07
C GLY A 104 -6.90 1.03 -8.54
N TYR A 105 -6.86 -0.22 -8.10
CA TYR A 105 -7.94 -1.20 -8.28
C TYR A 105 -8.99 -1.07 -7.17
N ASP A 106 -10.23 -1.40 -7.48
CA ASP A 106 -11.30 -1.45 -6.48
C ASP A 106 -11.26 -2.78 -5.71
N TRP A 107 -11.74 -2.79 -4.45
CA TRP A 107 -11.89 -3.98 -3.61
C TRP A 107 -12.43 -5.19 -4.36
N GLU A 108 -13.49 -5.00 -5.14
CA GLU A 108 -14.18 -6.04 -5.89
C GLU A 108 -13.26 -6.72 -6.92
N GLN A 109 -12.20 -6.04 -7.37
CA GLN A 109 -11.23 -6.56 -8.33
C GLN A 109 -10.10 -7.34 -7.65
N VAL A 110 -9.85 -7.10 -6.36
CA VAL A 110 -8.65 -7.59 -5.65
C VAL A 110 -8.96 -8.49 -4.46
N ARG A 111 -10.20 -8.53 -3.97
CA ARG A 111 -10.65 -9.29 -2.79
C ARG A 111 -10.32 -10.79 -2.82
N GLU A 112 -10.24 -11.37 -4.01
CA GLU A 112 -9.95 -12.80 -4.20
C GLU A 112 -8.44 -13.09 -4.35
N LEU A 113 -7.56 -12.07 -4.27
CA LEU A 113 -6.12 -12.29 -4.30
C LEU A 113 -5.67 -13.01 -3.01
N PRO A 114 -4.89 -14.10 -3.10
CA PRO A 114 -4.58 -14.96 -1.96
C PRO A 114 -3.81 -14.23 -0.84
N TYR A 115 -2.99 -13.24 -1.21
CA TYR A 115 -2.18 -12.47 -0.28
C TYR A 115 -2.89 -11.24 0.29
N LEU A 116 -4.11 -10.91 -0.15
CA LEU A 116 -4.83 -9.76 0.40
C LEU A 116 -5.11 -9.95 1.89
N ALA A 117 -5.34 -11.19 2.34
CA ALA A 117 -5.58 -11.53 3.74
C ALA A 117 -4.41 -11.17 4.68
N PHE A 118 -3.21 -10.90 4.16
CA PHE A 118 -2.08 -10.42 4.96
C PHE A 118 -2.16 -8.91 5.26
N ALA A 119 -2.88 -8.14 4.44
CA ALA A 119 -3.11 -6.72 4.68
C ALA A 119 -4.11 -6.50 5.82
N ASP A 120 -3.94 -5.42 6.57
CA ASP A 120 -4.92 -4.97 7.57
C ASP A 120 -5.83 -3.89 6.99
N VAL A 121 -5.27 -2.99 6.18
CA VAL A 121 -6.02 -1.88 5.56
C VAL A 121 -5.71 -1.81 4.07
N LEU A 122 -6.75 -1.67 3.25
CA LEU A 122 -6.65 -1.40 1.81
C LEU A 122 -7.19 0.00 1.52
N VAL A 123 -6.39 0.84 0.85
CA VAL A 123 -6.87 2.08 0.24
C VAL A 123 -7.06 1.82 -1.25
N ASP A 124 -8.32 1.78 -1.67
CA ASP A 124 -8.69 1.30 -3.00
C ASP A 124 -9.14 2.41 -3.95
N GLY A 125 -9.17 2.07 -5.25
CA GLY A 125 -9.69 2.91 -6.30
C GLY A 125 -8.71 3.97 -6.83
N ARG A 126 -8.92 4.36 -8.08
CA ARG A 126 -8.13 5.38 -8.75
C ARG A 126 -8.31 6.75 -8.11
N PHE A 127 -7.26 7.57 -8.17
CA PHE A 127 -7.38 9.00 -7.90
C PHE A 127 -8.22 9.68 -8.99
N VAL A 128 -9.17 10.52 -8.59
CA VAL A 128 -10.02 11.34 -9.47
C VAL A 128 -9.84 12.80 -9.08
N GLU A 129 -9.23 13.60 -9.98
CA GLU A 129 -8.89 15.00 -9.73
C GLU A 129 -10.12 15.85 -9.37
N GLU A 130 -11.25 15.59 -10.03
CA GLU A 130 -12.52 16.30 -9.80
C GLU A 130 -13.13 16.00 -8.42
N LEU A 131 -12.71 14.91 -7.79
CA LEU A 131 -13.16 14.48 -6.47
C LEU A 131 -12.07 14.68 -5.40
N LYS A 132 -10.99 15.41 -5.73
CA LYS A 132 -9.88 15.68 -4.82
C LYS A 132 -10.40 16.38 -3.56
N ASN A 133 -9.99 15.87 -2.40
CA ASN A 133 -10.27 16.50 -1.11
C ASN A 133 -9.13 16.21 -0.13
N GLU A 134 -8.49 17.26 0.37
CA GLU A 134 -7.31 17.20 1.25
C GLU A 134 -7.66 16.94 2.73
N ASP A 135 -8.95 17.08 3.09
CA ASP A 135 -9.45 16.81 4.45
C ASP A 135 -9.79 15.32 4.67
N LEU A 136 -9.64 14.48 3.64
CA LEU A 136 -9.91 13.05 3.74
C LEU A 136 -8.74 12.33 4.42
N TYR A 137 -9.07 11.47 5.38
CA TYR A 137 -8.07 10.60 5.97
C TYR A 137 -7.56 9.59 4.93
N TRP A 138 -6.24 9.58 4.75
CA TRP A 138 -5.47 8.55 4.03
C TRP A 138 -5.74 8.39 2.52
N ARG A 139 -6.58 9.22 1.91
CA ARG A 139 -6.93 9.11 0.48
C ARG A 139 -6.98 10.49 -0.17
N GLY A 140 -6.76 10.53 -1.49
CA GLY A 140 -6.67 11.78 -2.24
C GLY A 140 -8.00 12.24 -2.83
N SER A 141 -8.93 11.33 -3.09
CA SER A 141 -10.23 11.64 -3.69
C SER A 141 -11.38 10.87 -3.04
N SER A 142 -12.57 11.46 -3.02
CA SER A 142 -13.72 10.96 -2.25
C SER A 142 -14.33 9.65 -2.76
N ASN A 143 -13.96 9.20 -3.97
CA ASN A 143 -14.34 7.89 -4.49
C ASN A 143 -13.52 6.74 -3.89
N GLN A 144 -12.32 7.01 -3.39
CA GLN A 144 -11.45 5.98 -2.81
C GLN A 144 -12.00 5.54 -1.45
N ARG A 145 -11.84 4.27 -1.09
CA ARG A 145 -12.27 3.75 0.22
C ARG A 145 -11.06 3.33 1.04
N VAL A 146 -11.11 3.58 2.34
CA VAL A 146 -10.14 3.04 3.31
C VAL A 146 -10.84 1.87 3.99
N ILE A 147 -10.42 0.65 3.67
CA ILE A 147 -11.16 -0.59 3.96
C ILE A 147 -10.41 -1.39 5.02
N ASP A 148 -11.14 -1.83 6.05
CA ASP A 148 -10.67 -2.83 7.01
C ASP A 148 -10.75 -4.20 6.34
N VAL A 149 -9.59 -4.76 5.97
CA VAL A 149 -9.53 -5.96 5.13
C VAL A 149 -10.10 -7.16 5.88
N LYS A 150 -9.75 -7.36 7.14
CA LYS A 150 -10.16 -8.54 7.92
C LYS A 150 -11.67 -8.55 8.14
N LYS A 151 -12.24 -7.43 8.60
CA LYS A 151 -13.70 -7.34 8.78
C LYS A 151 -14.46 -7.47 7.47
N SER A 152 -13.88 -6.97 6.37
CA SER A 152 -14.53 -7.07 5.05
C SER A 152 -14.52 -8.50 4.50
N LEU A 153 -13.43 -9.25 4.71
CA LEU A 153 -13.36 -10.67 4.35
C LEU A 153 -14.30 -11.52 5.22
N GLU A 154 -14.36 -11.25 6.53
CA GLU A 154 -15.20 -11.99 7.49
C GLU A 154 -16.70 -11.80 7.23
N SER A 155 -17.12 -10.56 6.93
CA SER A 155 -18.54 -10.23 6.70
C SER A 155 -18.99 -10.48 5.26
N GLY A 156 -18.06 -10.49 4.30
CA GLY A 156 -18.37 -10.54 2.86
C GLY A 156 -18.83 -9.20 2.28
N GLU A 157 -18.93 -8.15 3.10
CA GLU A 157 -19.28 -6.79 2.72
C GLU A 157 -18.12 -5.82 2.99
N VAL A 158 -18.08 -4.68 2.31
CA VAL A 158 -17.02 -3.68 2.56
C VAL A 158 -17.25 -2.98 3.89
N VAL A 159 -16.30 -3.14 4.81
CA VAL A 159 -16.24 -2.45 6.10
C VAL A 159 -15.16 -1.37 6.03
N LEU A 160 -15.55 -0.12 6.26
CA LEU A 160 -14.61 1.00 6.24
C LEU A 160 -13.80 1.07 7.53
N HIS A 161 -12.50 1.33 7.37
CA HIS A 161 -11.55 1.57 8.48
C HIS A 161 -11.74 2.96 9.09
N CYS A 162 -12.02 3.96 8.25
CA CYS A 162 -12.33 5.33 8.67
C CYS A 162 -13.35 5.99 7.72
N GLN A 163 -13.96 7.08 8.17
CA GLN A 163 -14.92 7.86 7.38
C GLN A 163 -14.27 8.85 6.43
#